data_AF-A0AAN0JTH2-F1
#
_entry.id   AF-A0AAN0JTH2-F1
#
_cell.length_a   1.000
_cell.length_b   1.000
_cell.length_c   1.000
_cell.angle_alpha   90.00
_cell.angle_beta   90.00
_cell.angle_gamma   90.00
#
_symmetry.space_group_name_H-M   'P 1'
#
loop_
_entity.id
_entity.type
_entity.pdbx_description
1 polymer ?
#
loop_
_entity_poly.entity_id
_entity_poly.type
_entity_poly.pdbx_seq_one_letter_code
_entity_poly.pdbx_strand_id
1 'polypeptide(L)'
;MFLNFVADRSFNDIMQYPVLPWILADYTSTTLGALNEERLAFFKDHYAEMSGRKFLYGTHYSAPGYVLYYLVRTVQQCVPVYPVSQVQLPGQLS
;
A
#
# COMPACT_ATOMS: atom_id res chain seq x y z
N MET A 1 -16.48 -8.52 0.82
CA MET A 1 -15.63 -8.13 1.98
C MET A 1 -15.47 -9.24 3.03
N PHE A 2 -16.43 -10.16 3.16
CA PHE A 2 -16.39 -11.27 4.11
C PHE A 2 -15.04 -12.01 4.19
N LEU A 3 -14.43 -12.35 3.04
CA LEU A 3 -13.13 -13.03 3.00
C LEU A 3 -11.99 -12.24 3.63
N ASN A 4 -11.96 -10.92 3.46
CA ASN A 4 -10.97 -10.07 4.13
C ASN A 4 -11.21 -10.06 5.65
N PHE A 5 -12.47 -9.98 6.07
CA PHE A 5 -12.84 -9.95 7.48
C PHE A 5 -12.48 -11.25 8.21
N VAL A 6 -12.80 -12.42 7.64
CA VAL A 6 -12.43 -13.72 8.23
C VAL A 6 -10.92 -14.00 8.19
N ALA A 7 -10.19 -13.30 7.33
CA ALA A 7 -8.73 -13.31 7.27
C ALA A 7 -8.09 -12.27 8.20
N ASP A 8 -8.84 -11.73 9.16
CA ASP A 8 -8.41 -10.74 10.16
C ASP A 8 -7.88 -9.41 9.57
N ARG A 9 -8.34 -9.06 8.37
CA ARG A 9 -8.01 -7.77 7.74
C ARG A 9 -9.03 -6.71 8.14
N SER A 10 -8.53 -5.54 8.50
CA SER A 10 -9.34 -4.42 8.99
C SER A 10 -8.86 -3.09 8.44
N PHE A 11 -9.78 -2.13 8.33
CA PHE A 11 -9.45 -0.76 7.95
C PHE A 11 -8.67 0.00 9.04
N ASN A 12 -8.66 -0.52 10.27
CA ASN A 12 -7.97 0.09 11.41
C ASN A 12 -6.47 -0.22 11.44
N ASP A 13 -6.01 -1.27 10.75
CA ASP A 13 -4.60 -1.67 10.69
C ASP A 13 -4.07 -1.51 9.26
N ILE A 14 -3.18 -0.51 9.07
CA ILE A 14 -2.54 -0.24 7.78
C ILE A 14 -1.62 -1.36 7.29
N MET A 15 -1.11 -2.21 8.19
CA MET A 15 -0.28 -3.36 7.82
C MET A 15 -1.13 -4.49 7.25
N GLN A 16 -2.41 -4.57 7.64
CA GLN A 16 -3.35 -5.64 7.31
C GLN A 16 -4.64 -5.10 6.70
N TYR A 17 -4.50 -4.13 5.81
CA TYR A 17 -5.64 -3.54 5.13
C TYR A 17 -6.34 -4.57 4.23
N PRO A 18 -7.67 -4.46 4.02
CA PRO A 18 -8.38 -5.35 3.11
C PRO A 18 -7.82 -5.32 1.70
N VAL A 19 -7.62 -6.49 1.11
CA VAL A 19 -7.04 -6.65 -0.23
C VAL A 19 -8.14 -6.99 -1.22
N LEU A 20 -8.12 -6.29 -2.35
CA LEU A 20 -9.01 -6.54 -3.48
C LEU A 20 -8.15 -6.78 -4.73
N PRO A 21 -8.54 -7.72 -5.60
CA PRO A 21 -7.83 -7.93 -6.84
C PRO A 21 -8.01 -6.73 -7.77
N TRP A 22 -7.01 -6.47 -8.60
CA TRP A 22 -7.14 -5.58 -9.74
C TRP A 22 -8.02 -6.26 -10.78
N ILE A 23 -9.25 -5.75 -10.93
CA ILE A 23 -10.24 -6.30 -11.87
C ILE A 23 -10.05 -5.69 -13.26
N LEU A 24 -9.72 -4.40 -13.32
CA LEU A 24 -9.46 -3.69 -14.57
C LEU A 24 -7.97 -3.77 -14.88
N ALA A 25 -7.63 -4.38 -16.01
CA ALA A 25 -6.26 -4.47 -16.51
C ALA A 25 -5.92 -3.32 -17.46
N ASP A 26 -6.94 -2.68 -18.02
CA ASP A 26 -6.81 -1.72 -19.10
C ASP A 26 -7.67 -0.49 -18.82
N TYR A 27 -7.02 0.67 -18.78
CA TYR A 27 -7.67 1.96 -18.54
C TYR A 27 -7.67 2.85 -19.80
N THR A 28 -7.11 2.36 -20.92
CA THR A 28 -6.87 3.17 -22.14
C THR A 28 -7.06 2.44 -23.48
N SER A 29 -6.91 1.12 -23.54
CA SER A 29 -6.97 0.30 -24.76
C SER A 29 -8.32 -0.44 -24.92
N THR A 30 -8.54 -0.99 -26.12
CA THR A 30 -9.76 -1.75 -26.49
C THR A 30 -9.57 -3.27 -26.35
N THR A 31 -8.36 -3.77 -26.11
CA THR A 31 -8.05 -5.20 -25.98
C THR A 31 -7.33 -5.50 -24.67
N LEU A 32 -7.99 -6.25 -23.79
CA LEU A 32 -7.45 -6.75 -22.53
C LEU A 32 -6.26 -7.69 -22.78
N GLY A 33 -5.10 -7.41 -22.20
CA GLY A 33 -3.96 -8.35 -22.16
C GLY A 33 -3.08 -8.03 -20.95
N ALA A 34 -3.24 -8.77 -19.85
CA ALA A 34 -2.43 -9.92 -19.46
C ALA A 34 -1.10 -9.52 -18.79
N LEU A 35 -0.84 -10.10 -17.61
CA LEU A 35 0.40 -9.94 -16.83
C LEU A 35 1.62 -9.98 -17.76
N ASN A 36 2.47 -8.94 -17.73
CA ASN A 36 3.65 -8.82 -18.56
C ASN A 36 4.52 -10.11 -18.54
N GLU A 37 4.53 -10.84 -19.67
CA GLU A 37 5.21 -12.14 -19.81
C GLU A 37 6.73 -12.02 -19.71
N GLU A 38 7.31 -10.93 -20.22
CA GLU A 38 8.74 -10.61 -20.13
C GLU A 38 9.15 -10.48 -18.65
N ARG A 39 8.33 -9.77 -17.86
CA ARG A 39 8.54 -9.63 -16.42
C ARG A 39 8.46 -10.98 -15.70
N LEU A 40 7.56 -11.87 -16.11
CA LEU A 40 7.45 -13.21 -15.54
C LEU A 40 8.67 -14.07 -15.89
N ALA A 41 9.17 -14.00 -17.12
CA ALA A 41 10.38 -14.70 -17.55
C ALA A 41 11.58 -14.27 -16.69
N PHE A 42 11.79 -12.96 -16.54
CA PHE A 42 12.83 -12.40 -15.67
C PHE A 42 12.78 -12.96 -14.23
N PHE A 43 11.59 -13.04 -13.61
CA PHE A 43 11.47 -13.56 -12.25
C PHE A 43 11.76 -15.07 -12.17
N LYS A 44 11.42 -15.85 -13.20
CA LYS A 44 11.72 -17.28 -13.25
C LYS A 44 13.23 -17.53 -13.36
N ASP A 45 13.91 -16.76 -14.19
CA ASP A 45 15.36 -16.85 -14.37
C ASP A 45 16.09 -16.49 -13.06
N HIS A 46 15.70 -15.38 -12.44
CA HIS A 46 16.25 -14.97 -11.15
C HIS A 46 16.00 -16.02 -10.04
N TYR A 47 14.82 -16.64 -10.00
CA TYR A 47 14.49 -17.71 -9.07
C TYR A 47 15.37 -18.96 -9.26
N ALA A 48 15.74 -19.28 -10.51
CA ALA A 48 16.61 -20.41 -10.81
C ALA A 48 18.03 -20.20 -10.26
N GLU A 49 18.54 -18.98 -10.37
CA GLU A 49 19.89 -18.56 -9.91
C GLU A 49 20.01 -18.42 -8.39
N MET A 50 18.90 -18.24 -7.67
CA MET A 50 18.90 -18.07 -6.21
C MET A 50 19.35 -19.32 -5.46
N SER A 51 20.27 -19.14 -4.51
CA SER A 51 20.66 -20.14 -3.50
C SER A 51 19.87 -19.94 -2.19
N GLY A 52 19.55 -21.04 -1.50
CA GLY A 52 18.80 -21.00 -0.23
C GLY A 52 17.27 -20.96 -0.40
N ARG A 53 16.57 -20.16 0.43
CA ARG A 53 15.10 -20.04 0.38
C ARG A 53 14.68 -19.16 -0.79
N LYS A 54 14.13 -19.78 -1.82
CA LYS A 54 13.75 -19.13 -3.07
C LYS A 54 12.40 -18.41 -2.95
N PHE A 55 12.27 -17.27 -3.63
CA PHE A 55 11.04 -16.50 -3.71
C PHE A 55 10.90 -15.86 -5.09
N LEU A 56 9.66 -15.70 -5.56
CA LEU A 56 9.39 -15.13 -6.90
C LEU A 56 9.21 -13.61 -6.85
N TYR A 57 8.65 -13.09 -5.75
CA TYR A 57 8.43 -11.67 -5.54
C TYR A 57 9.10 -11.25 -4.22
N GLY A 58 10.01 -10.28 -4.29
CA GLY A 58 10.62 -9.67 -3.10
C GLY A 58 9.72 -8.65 -2.41
N THR A 59 8.58 -8.32 -3.01
CA THR A 59 7.59 -7.36 -2.49
C THR A 59 6.25 -8.05 -2.25
N HIS A 60 5.54 -7.58 -1.23
CA HIS A 60 4.20 -8.07 -0.91
C HIS A 60 3.15 -7.27 -1.66
N TYR A 61 2.04 -7.90 -2.06
CA TYR A 61 0.93 -7.24 -2.76
C TYR A 61 0.17 -6.22 -1.88
N SER A 62 0.39 -6.28 -0.57
CA SER A 62 -0.17 -5.36 0.44
C SER A 62 0.96 -4.80 1.28
N ALA A 63 1.13 -3.49 1.30
CA ALA A 63 2.12 -2.83 2.15
C ALA A 63 1.51 -1.53 2.70
N PRO A 64 1.86 -1.12 3.93
CA PRO A 64 1.33 0.09 4.55
C PRO A 64 1.58 1.34 3.69
N GLY A 65 2.72 1.39 2.99
CA GLY A 65 3.05 2.47 2.07
C GLY A 65 2.08 2.56 0.89
N TYR A 66 1.62 1.42 0.36
CA TYR A 66 0.61 1.41 -0.70
C TYR A 66 -0.75 1.91 -0.19
N VAL A 67 -1.16 1.49 1.01
CA VAL A 67 -2.41 1.93 1.65
C VAL A 67 -2.39 3.44 1.87
N LEU A 68 -1.30 3.97 2.45
CA LEU A 68 -1.16 5.42 2.66
C LEU A 68 -1.14 6.19 1.34
N TYR A 69 -0.45 5.68 0.31
CA TYR A 69 -0.44 6.29 -1.01
C TYR A 69 -1.84 6.37 -1.63
N TYR A 70 -2.63 5.29 -1.55
CA TYR A 70 -4.01 5.28 -2.03
C TYR A 70 -4.92 6.25 -1.26
N LEU A 71 -4.69 6.41 0.04
CA LEU A 71 -5.51 7.23 0.93
C LEU A 71 -5.00 8.67 1.10
N VAL A 72 -3.94 9.08 0.37
CA VAL A 72 -3.29 10.39 0.57
C VAL A 72 -4.25 11.57 0.42
N ARG A 73 -5.29 11.45 -0.42
CA ARG A 73 -6.30 12.50 -0.63
C ARG A 73 -7.47 12.45 0.36
N THR A 74 -7.61 11.37 1.13
CA THR A 74 -8.69 11.18 2.10
C THR A 74 -8.22 11.42 3.53
N VAL A 75 -6.94 11.14 3.82
CA VAL A 75 -6.31 11.36 5.14
C VAL A 75 -5.87 12.83 5.26
N GLN A 76 -6.84 13.73 5.30
CA GLN A 76 -6.64 15.14 5.69
C GLN A 76 -7.12 15.43 7.13
N GLN A 77 -7.70 14.46 7.84
CA GLN A 77 -8.36 14.71 9.13
C GLN A 77 -7.56 14.36 10.39
N CYS A 78 -6.37 13.75 10.27
CA CYS A 78 -5.59 13.31 11.45
C CYS A 78 -4.29 14.07 11.67
N VAL A 79 -4.07 15.21 10.99
CA VAL A 79 -3.06 16.16 11.45
C VAL A 79 -3.75 17.00 12.53
N PRO A 80 -3.35 16.90 13.82
CA PRO A 80 -3.78 17.88 14.80
C PRO A 80 -3.26 19.23 14.32
N VAL A 81 -4.15 20.05 13.75
CA VAL A 81 -3.91 21.47 13.61
C VAL A 81 -3.87 21.98 15.04
N TYR A 82 -2.67 22.08 15.63
CA TYR A 82 -2.52 22.80 16.87
C TYR A 82 -3.05 24.21 16.61
N PRO A 83 -4.09 24.66 17.33
CA PRO A 83 -4.53 26.02 17.19
C PRO A 83 -3.35 26.92 17.59
N VAL A 84 -3.00 27.85 16.70
CA VAL A 84 -1.89 28.82 16.88
C VAL A 84 -2.04 29.63 18.18
N SER A 85 -3.20 29.59 18.84
CA SER A 85 -3.46 30.19 20.14
C SER A 85 -2.70 29.57 21.32
N GLN A 86 -2.01 28.44 21.15
CA GLN A 86 -1.23 27.80 22.24
C GLN A 86 0.30 28.00 22.13
N VAL A 87 0.77 28.82 21.18
CA VAL A 87 2.18 29.21 21.14
C VAL A 87 2.43 30.33 22.16
N GLN A 88 2.62 29.95 23.43
CA GLN A 88 3.12 30.86 24.46
C GLN A 88 4.60 31.15 24.15
N LEU A 89 4.91 32.36 23.67
CA LEU A 89 6.29 32.80 23.50
C LEU A 89 6.99 32.86 24.88
N PRO A 90 8.20 32.28 25.05
CA PRO A 90 8.90 32.32 26.33
C PRO A 90 9.44 33.73 26.57
N GLY A 91 8.86 34.47 27.52
CA GLY A 91 9.44 35.75 27.94
C GLY A 91 8.52 36.82 28.52
N GLN A 92 7.31 36.51 28.99
CA GLN A 92 6.48 37.49 29.70
C GLN A 92 6.03 36.89 31.05
N LEU A 93 6.91 36.99 32.04
CA LEU A 93 6.55 36.94 33.46
C LEU A 93 6.92 38.30 34.06
N SER A 94 5.89 38.96 34.61
CA SER A 94 5.85 40.06 35.60
C SER A 94 6.97 41.10 35.62
#